data_AF-A0A923EJ69-F1
#
_entry.id   AF-A0A923EJ69-F1
#
_cell.length_a   1.000
_cell.length_b   1.000
_cell.length_c   1.000
_cell.angle_alpha   90.00
_cell.angle_beta   90.00
_cell.angle_gamma   90.00
#
_symmetry.space_group_name_H-M   'P 1'
#
loop_
_entity.id
_entity.type
_entity.pdbx_description
1 polymer ?
#
loop_
_entity_poly.entity_id
_entity_poly.type
_entity_poly.pdbx_seq_one_letter_code
_entity_poly.pdbx_strand_id
1 'polypeptide(L)'
;MKVDLGNHRKARIDMLPLIDIVFLLLVFFIYAMLSMAVHHALPVALPVSSTGSEKDPGVLLFADNSITYQTLYGVIDQIKMAGISRLSLECERQP
;
A
#
# COMPACT_ATOMS: atom_id res chain seq x y z
N MET A 1 -37.87 10.20 57.60
CA MET A 1 -36.89 10.51 56.54
C MET A 1 -37.68 10.67 55.24
N LYS A 2 -37.78 11.89 54.69
CA LYS A 2 -38.51 12.17 53.45
C LYS A 2 -37.54 12.85 52.50
N VAL A 3 -37.10 12.10 51.49
CA VAL A 3 -36.14 12.57 50.49
C VAL A 3 -36.94 13.24 49.39
N ASP A 4 -36.72 14.54 49.21
CA ASP A 4 -37.36 15.32 48.15
C ASP A 4 -36.55 15.14 46.86
N LEU A 5 -37.16 14.53 45.84
CA LEU A 5 -36.54 14.32 44.53
C LEU A 5 -36.78 15.58 43.68
N GLY A 6 -35.73 16.40 43.63
CA GLY A 6 -35.68 17.67 42.91
C GLY A 6 -36.29 17.61 41.50
N ASN A 7 -37.25 18.52 41.31
CA ASN A 7 -38.00 18.82 40.11
C ASN A 7 -37.11 18.97 38.84
N HIS A 8 -37.36 18.17 37.81
CA HIS A 8 -36.67 18.23 36.52
C HIS A 8 -37.00 19.54 35.79
N ARG A 9 -36.16 20.57 35.95
CA ARG A 9 -36.25 21.80 35.14
C ARG A 9 -35.89 21.48 33.69
N LYS A 10 -36.88 21.58 32.81
CA LYS A 10 -36.67 21.56 31.36
C LYS A 10 -35.76 22.72 30.96
N ALA A 11 -34.50 22.45 30.60
CA ALA A 11 -33.59 23.44 30.04
C ALA A 11 -34.19 24.02 28.75
N ARG A 12 -34.16 25.35 28.60
CA ARG A 12 -34.53 26.03 27.36
C ARG A 12 -33.25 26.22 26.56
N ILE A 13 -33.24 25.77 25.32
CA ILE A 13 -32.11 25.99 24.42
C ILE A 13 -32.32 27.36 23.77
N ASP A 14 -31.40 28.28 24.00
CA ASP A 14 -31.41 29.59 23.35
C ASP A 14 -30.89 29.43 21.92
N MET A 15 -31.75 29.70 20.93
CA MET A 15 -31.39 29.54 19.50
C MET A 15 -30.48 30.65 18.98
N LEU A 16 -30.54 31.85 19.58
CA LEU A 16 -29.72 33.01 19.19
C LEU A 16 -28.21 32.72 19.14
N PRO A 17 -27.58 32.16 20.19
CA PRO A 17 -26.16 31.78 20.12
C PRO A 17 -25.89 30.58 19.20
N LEU A 18 -26.84 29.67 19.00
CA LEU A 18 -26.67 28.52 18.12
C LEU A 18 -26.61 28.94 16.64
N ILE A 19 -27.41 29.92 16.25
CA ILE A 19 -27.42 30.48 14.88
C ILE A 19 -26.05 31.08 14.54
N ASP A 20 -25.42 31.78 15.48
CA ASP A 20 -24.10 32.40 15.28
C ASP A 20 -23.02 31.33 15.04
N ILE A 21 -23.02 30.24 15.82
CA ILE A 21 -22.08 29.11 15.63
C ILE A 21 -22.29 28.43 14.28
N VAL A 22 -23.53 28.20 13.87
CA VAL A 22 -23.83 27.57 12.56
C VAL A 22 -23.44 28.49 11.41
N PHE A 23 -23.67 29.80 11.54
CA PHE A 23 -23.26 30.79 10.55
C PHE A 23 -21.73 30.87 10.41
N LEU A 24 -21.01 30.89 11.54
CA LEU A 24 -19.55 30.84 11.55
C LEU A 24 -19.03 29.56 10.88
N LEU A 25 -19.64 28.40 11.17
CA LEU A 25 -19.29 27.13 10.53
C LEU A 25 -19.56 27.15 9.03
N LEU A 26 -20.66 27.76 8.57
CA LEU A 26 -20.98 27.86 7.15
C LEU A 26 -19.93 28.68 6.40
N VAL A 27 -19.54 29.84 6.92
CA VAL A 27 -18.51 30.70 6.31
C VAL A 27 -17.16 29.98 6.28
N PHE A 28 -16.77 29.35 7.39
CA PHE A 28 -15.54 28.55 7.45
C PHE A 28 -15.56 27.40 6.43
N PHE A 29 -16.68 26.70 6.30
CA PHE A 29 -16.82 25.57 5.40
C PHE A 29 -16.76 25.97 3.92
N ILE A 30 -17.44 27.06 3.55
CA ILE A 30 -17.36 27.64 2.19
C ILE A 30 -15.91 28.01 1.88
N TYR A 31 -15.21 28.66 2.83
CA TYR A 31 -13.80 29.01 2.69
C TYR A 31 -12.91 27.78 2.52
N ALA A 32 -13.12 26.73 3.33
CA ALA A 32 -12.36 25.48 3.26
C ALA A 32 -12.59 24.72 1.94
N MET A 33 -13.83 24.63 1.46
CA MET A 33 -14.15 24.05 0.15
C MET A 33 -13.47 24.81 -0.98
N LEU A 34 -13.55 26.15 -0.97
CA LEU A 34 -12.93 26.99 -1.99
C LEU A 34 -11.40 26.88 -1.94
N SER A 35 -10.81 26.83 -0.75
CA SER A 35 -9.36 26.64 -0.55
C SER A 35 -8.90 25.27 -1.04
N MET A 36 -9.63 24.20 -0.76
CA MET A 36 -9.35 22.86 -1.28
C MET A 36 -9.46 22.80 -2.80
N ALA A 37 -10.42 23.52 -3.41
CA ALA A 37 -10.55 23.62 -4.85
C ALA A 37 -9.37 24.38 -5.52
N VAL A 38 -8.72 25.29 -4.81
CA VAL A 38 -7.58 26.09 -5.31
C VAL A 38 -6.24 25.36 -5.14
N HIS A 39 -6.11 24.45 -4.18
CA HIS A 39 -4.96 23.55 -4.12
C HIS A 39 -5.07 22.50 -5.23
N HIS A 40 -4.60 22.91 -6.42
CA HIS A 40 -4.42 22.07 -7.59
C HIS A 40 -3.79 20.75 -7.14
N ALA A 41 -4.34 19.63 -7.64
CA ALA A 41 -3.74 18.32 -7.53
C ALA A 41 -2.29 18.42 -8.06
N LEU A 42 -1.35 18.66 -7.15
CA LEU A 42 0.06 18.59 -7.47
C LEU A 42 0.26 17.17 -8.04
N PRO A 43 0.81 17.03 -9.26
CA PRO A 43 1.07 15.73 -9.83
C PRO A 43 2.11 15.05 -8.96
N VAL A 44 1.65 14.35 -7.93
CA VAL A 44 2.50 13.55 -7.07
C VAL A 44 2.80 12.29 -7.87
N ALA A 45 4.06 12.15 -8.27
CA ALA A 45 4.54 10.91 -8.84
C ALA A 45 4.46 9.87 -7.72
N LEU A 46 3.41 9.04 -7.76
CA LEU A 46 3.29 7.89 -6.88
C LEU A 46 4.47 6.96 -7.18
N PRO A 47 5.32 6.65 -6.19
CA PRO A 47 6.41 5.70 -6.42
C PRO A 47 5.78 4.36 -6.79
N VAL A 48 6.09 3.88 -7.99
CA VAL A 48 5.79 2.50 -8.37
C VAL A 48 6.62 1.60 -7.47
N SER A 49 5.95 0.66 -6.79
CA SER A 49 6.63 -0.29 -5.92
C SER A 49 7.61 -1.12 -6.74
N SER A 50 8.91 -0.95 -6.49
CA SER A 50 9.99 -1.76 -7.07
C SER A 50 9.99 -3.20 -6.53
N THR A 51 9.15 -3.51 -5.54
CA THR A 51 9.04 -4.86 -4.96
C THR A 51 7.93 -5.70 -5.58
N GLY A 52 7.19 -5.16 -6.54
CA GLY A 52 6.54 -5.97 -7.57
C GLY A 52 7.59 -6.40 -8.58
N SER A 53 8.61 -7.15 -8.13
CA SER A 53 9.58 -7.76 -9.03
C SER A 53 8.75 -8.52 -10.05
N GLU A 54 8.85 -8.09 -11.31
CA GLU A 54 8.81 -8.99 -12.45
C GLU A 54 9.38 -10.32 -11.97
N LYS A 55 8.60 -11.39 -12.06
CA LYS A 55 9.06 -12.74 -11.74
C LYS A 55 10.24 -13.00 -12.69
N ASP A 56 11.43 -12.61 -12.30
CA ASP A 56 12.66 -13.03 -12.92
C ASP A 56 12.76 -14.51 -12.60
N PRO A 57 12.42 -15.41 -13.55
CA PRO A 57 12.24 -16.81 -13.24
C PRO A 57 13.63 -17.38 -12.94
N GLY A 58 13.96 -17.55 -11.65
CA GLY A 58 15.19 -18.22 -11.27
C GLY A 58 15.09 -19.71 -11.57
N VAL A 59 16.06 -20.28 -12.27
CA VAL A 59 16.15 -21.73 -12.54
C VAL A 59 17.21 -22.34 -11.64
N LEU A 60 16.84 -23.39 -10.91
CA LEU A 60 17.78 -24.29 -10.23
C LEU A 60 18.14 -25.42 -11.20
N LEU A 61 19.43 -25.62 -11.43
CA LEU A 61 19.96 -26.73 -12.21
C LEU A 61 20.72 -27.68 -11.28
N PHE A 62 20.20 -28.89 -11.18
CA PHE A 62 20.84 -29.98 -10.47
C PHE A 62 21.78 -30.72 -11.42
N ALA A 63 23.03 -30.90 -11.01
CA ALA A 63 24.01 -31.67 -11.76
C ALA A 63 24.65 -32.72 -10.86
N ASP A 64 24.80 -33.94 -11.37
CA ASP A 64 25.62 -34.97 -10.75
C ASP A 64 27.10 -34.83 -11.19
N ASN A 65 27.97 -35.67 -10.61
CA ASN A 65 29.40 -35.67 -10.94
C ASN A 65 29.76 -36.45 -12.23
N SER A 66 28.77 -37.05 -12.90
CA SER A 66 28.97 -37.85 -14.12
C SER A 66 28.70 -37.07 -15.40
N ILE A 67 28.09 -35.88 -15.31
CA ILE A 67 27.76 -35.04 -16.46
C ILE A 67 29.03 -34.41 -17.08
N THR A 68 29.11 -34.46 -18.41
CA THR A 68 30.15 -33.79 -19.19
C THR A 68 29.90 -32.28 -19.29
N TYR A 69 30.98 -31.49 -19.29
CA TYR A 69 30.91 -30.03 -19.47
C TYR A 69 30.11 -29.60 -20.70
N GLN A 70 30.21 -30.30 -21.82
CA GLN A 70 29.46 -29.99 -23.05
C GLN A 70 27.95 -30.00 -22.82
N THR A 71 27.45 -31.02 -22.12
CA THR A 71 26.03 -31.16 -21.77
C THR A 71 25.61 -30.05 -20.81
N LEU A 72 26.43 -29.77 -19.81
CA LEU A 72 26.17 -28.74 -18.80
C LEU A 72 26.08 -27.35 -19.44
N TYR A 73 27.04 -26.99 -20.29
CA TYR A 73 27.03 -25.72 -21.03
C TYR A 73 25.90 -25.63 -22.04
N GLY A 74 25.54 -26.72 -22.73
CA GLY A 74 24.41 -26.74 -23.65
C GLY A 74 23.07 -26.43 -22.96
N VAL A 75 22.86 -26.98 -21.76
CA VAL A 75 21.67 -26.69 -20.95
C VAL A 75 21.68 -25.25 -20.43
N ILE A 76 22.83 -24.75 -19.96
CA ILE A 76 22.97 -23.35 -19.53
C ILE A 76 22.67 -22.39 -20.70
N ASP A 77 23.17 -22.68 -21.89
CA ASP A 77 22.93 -21.86 -23.08
C ASP A 77 21.44 -21.84 -23.44
N GLN A 78 20.78 -22.99 -23.41
CA GLN A 78 19.33 -23.10 -23.66
C GLN A 78 18.51 -22.30 -22.64
N ILE A 79 18.90 -22.30 -21.35
CA ILE A 79 18.24 -21.51 -20.29
C ILE A 79 18.45 -20.00 -20.54
N LYS A 80 19.65 -19.59 -20.93
CA LYS A 80 19.95 -18.19 -21.27
C LYS A 80 19.17 -17.72 -22.51
N MET A 81 19.06 -18.56 -23.54
CA MET A 81 18.26 -18.27 -24.75
C MET A 81 16.77 -18.12 -24.44
N ALA A 82 16.27 -18.77 -23.38
CA ALA A 82 14.90 -18.61 -22.90
C ALA A 82 14.66 -17.29 -22.12
N GLY A 83 15.68 -16.42 -22.01
CA GLY A 83 15.59 -15.12 -21.33
C GLY A 83 15.81 -15.22 -19.81
N ILE A 84 16.21 -16.38 -19.30
CA ILE A 84 16.42 -16.61 -17.88
C ILE A 84 17.89 -16.32 -17.53
N SER A 85 18.11 -15.27 -16.74
CA SER A 85 19.46 -14.81 -16.37
C SER A 85 19.89 -15.28 -14.97
N ARG A 86 18.93 -15.61 -14.09
CA ARG A 86 19.19 -16.17 -12.76
C ARG A 86 19.24 -17.69 -12.83
N LEU A 87 20.46 -18.23 -12.71
CA LEU A 87 20.73 -19.66 -12.63
C LEU A 87 21.42 -19.97 -11.29
N SER A 88 20.91 -20.95 -10.55
CA SER A 88 21.62 -21.56 -9.41
C SER A 88 22.03 -22.99 -9.78
N LEU A 89 23.27 -23.35 -9.53
CA LEU A 89 23.80 -24.70 -9.77
C LEU A 89 23.90 -25.43 -8.42
N GLU A 90 23.23 -26.56 -8.28
CA GLU A 90 23.34 -27.42 -7.11
C GLU A 90 23.88 -28.79 -7.50
N CYS A 91 24.86 -29.31 -6.74
CA CYS A 91 25.34 -30.67 -6.94
C CYS A 91 24.45 -31.62 -6.14
N GLU A 92 23.73 -32.51 -6.82
CA GLU A 92 22.94 -33.53 -6.15
C GLU A 92 23.84 -34.71 -5.77
N ARG A 93 24.09 -34.86 -4.45
CA ARG A 93 24.84 -35.99 -3.91
C ARG A 93 23.84 -37.12 -3.66
N GLN A 94 23.69 -38.03 -4.61
CA GLN A 94 23.02 -39.31 -4.33
C GLN A 94 23.77 -40.03 -3.20
N PRO A 95 23.05 -40.68 -2.26
CA PRO A 95 23.64 -41.40 -1.14
C PRO A 95 24.51 -42.59 -1.56
#